data_AF-A0A3R9U602-F1
#
_entry.id   AF-A0A3R9U602-F1
#
_cell.length_a   1.000
_cell.length_b   1.000
_cell.length_c   1.000
_cell.angle_alpha   90.00
_cell.angle_beta   90.00
_cell.angle_gamma   90.00
#
_symmetry.space_group_name_H-M   'P 1'
#
loop_
_entity.id
_entity.type
_entity.pdbx_description
1 polymer ?
#
loop_
_entity_poly.entity_id
_entity_poly.type
_entity_poly.pdbx_seq_one_letter_code
_entity_poly.pdbx_strand_id
1 'polypeptide(L)' 'MRIDQQLAEKWIKPGSSVLDLGCGDGELLAHMSQKHQIRAYGLEIDQEKIAIAVSRGLNIIQQDLNLGLSRFADQSF' A
#
# COMPACT_ATOMS: atom_id res chain seq x y z
N MET A 1 6.37 10.16 8.42
CA MET A 1 5.03 9.65 8.80
C MET A 1 4.14 10.65 9.53
N ARG A 2 2.88 10.76 9.06
CA ARG A 2 1.81 11.63 9.60
C ARG A 2 1.02 10.90 10.71
N ILE A 3 0.21 11.63 11.50
CA ILE A 3 -0.52 11.09 12.67
C ILE A 3 -1.64 10.10 12.28
N ASP A 4 -2.37 10.42 11.22
CA ASP A 4 -3.39 9.57 10.61
C ASP A 4 -2.83 8.18 10.23
N GLN A 5 -1.63 8.17 9.65
CA GLN A 5 -0.93 6.93 9.29
C GLN A 5 -0.59 6.07 10.50
N GLN A 6 -0.12 6.69 11.60
CA GLN A 6 0.15 5.98 12.85
C GLN A 6 -1.11 5.43 13.53
N LEU A 7 -2.27 6.06 13.30
CA LEU A 7 -3.53 5.58 13.84
C LEU A 7 -4.02 4.36 13.08
N ALA A 8 -3.92 4.37 11.74
CA ALA A 8 -4.28 3.24 10.89
C ALA A 8 -3.47 1.98 11.22
N GLU A 9 -2.18 2.13 11.54
CA GLU A 9 -1.32 1.03 11.99
C GLU A 9 -1.89 0.27 13.19
N LYS A 10 -2.57 0.95 14.11
CA LYS A 10 -3.12 0.29 15.32
C LYS A 10 -4.24 -0.69 14.99
N TRP A 11 -4.85 -0.59 13.81
CA TRP A 11 -5.94 -1.46 13.39
C TRP A 11 -5.45 -2.63 12.53
N ILE A 12 -4.20 -2.59 12.07
CA ILE A 12 -3.62 -3.63 11.22
C ILE A 12 -2.99 -4.71 12.09
N LYS A 13 -3.51 -5.93 11.95
CA LYS A 13 -2.98 -7.11 12.65
C LYS A 13 -1.72 -7.62 11.94
N PRO A 14 -0.77 -8.21 12.68
CA PRO A 14 0.35 -8.88 12.04
C PRO A 14 -0.10 -9.96 11.05
N GLY A 15 0.59 -10.07 9.91
CA GLY A 15 0.27 -11.05 8.86
C GLY A 15 -0.98 -10.74 8.01
N SER A 16 -1.65 -9.60 8.24
CA SER A 16 -2.76 -9.13 7.40
C SER A 16 -2.35 -8.98 5.93
N SER A 17 -3.34 -9.13 5.04
CA SER A 17 -3.24 -8.65 3.66
C SER A 17 -3.66 -7.18 3.65
N VAL A 18 -2.94 -6.32 2.95
CA VAL A 18 -3.22 -4.88 2.93
C VAL A 18 -3.12 -4.36 1.50
N LEU A 19 -4.12 -3.59 1.10
CA LEU A 19 -4.14 -2.82 -0.14
C LEU A 19 -4.13 -1.33 0.21
N ASP A 20 -3.07 -0.63 -0.19
CA ASP A 20 -2.92 0.81 0.01
C ASP A 20 -3.28 1.58 -1.27
N LEU A 21 -4.29 2.43 -1.19
CA LEU A 21 -4.86 3.14 -2.35
C LEU A 21 -4.28 4.56 -2.42
N GLY A 22 -3.48 4.82 -3.45
CA GLY A 22 -2.71 6.07 -3.54
C GLY A 22 -1.51 6.03 -2.60
N CYS A 23 -0.72 4.96 -2.67
CA CYS A 23 0.37 4.68 -1.73
C CYS A 23 1.55 5.65 -1.86
N GLY A 24 1.58 6.49 -2.90
CA GLY A 24 2.67 7.43 -3.15
C GLY A 24 4.01 6.72 -3.30
N ASP A 25 5.02 7.23 -2.59
CA ASP A 25 6.38 6.67 -2.59
C ASP A 25 6.54 5.40 -1.72
N GLY A 26 5.44 4.95 -1.10
CA GLY A 26 5.39 3.74 -0.30
C GLY A 26 6.02 3.84 1.09
N GLU A 27 6.31 5.03 1.63
CA GLU A 27 6.90 5.19 2.98
C GLU A 27 6.11 4.42 4.05
N LEU A 28 4.79 4.61 4.07
CA LEU A 28 3.90 3.95 5.04
C LEU A 28 3.86 2.44 4.82
N LEU A 29 3.67 2.01 3.58
CA LEU A 29 3.56 0.59 3.23
C LEU A 29 4.84 -0.18 3.60
N ALA A 30 6.00 0.42 3.38
CA ALA A 30 7.29 -0.12 3.80
C ALA A 30 7.40 -0.23 5.32
N HIS A 31 7.02 0.81 6.05
CA HIS A 31 7.05 0.80 7.52
C HIS A 31 6.15 -0.32 8.08
N MET A 32 4.92 -0.43 7.59
CA MET A 32 3.97 -1.44 8.05
C MET A 32 4.42 -2.86 7.68
N SER A 33 4.96 -3.06 6.47
CA SER A 33 5.49 -4.36 6.03
C SER A 33 6.61 -4.86 6.94
N GLN A 34 7.54 -3.97 7.33
CA GLN A 34 8.63 -4.31 8.24
C GLN A 34 8.14 -4.60 9.67
N LYS A 35 7.24 -3.77 10.19
CA LYS A 35 6.80 -3.83 11.59
C LYS A 35 5.79 -4.94 11.85
N HIS A 36 4.86 -5.16 10.94
CA HIS A 36 3.71 -6.06 11.11
C HIS A 36 3.80 -7.33 10.26
N GLN A 37 4.86 -7.50 9.44
CA GLN A 37 5.04 -8.68 8.56
C GLN A 37 3.80 -8.93 7.69
N ILE A 38 3.19 -7.84 7.19
CA ILE A 38 1.99 -7.90 6.36
C ILE A 38 2.34 -8.24 4.91
N ARG A 39 1.36 -8.79 4.19
CA ARG A 39 1.42 -8.93 2.73
C ARG A 39 0.76 -7.69 2.13
N ALA A 40 1.57 -6.83 1.53
CA ALA A 40 1.10 -5.51 1.11
C ALA A 40 1.21 -5.29 -0.40
N TYR A 41 0.22 -4.60 -0.95
CA TYR A 41 0.21 -4.07 -2.31
C TYR A 41 -0.16 -2.58 -2.28
N GLY A 42 0.49 -1.79 -3.11
CA GLY A 42 0.17 -0.37 -3.30
C GLY A 42 -0.43 -0.10 -4.69
N LEU A 43 -1.38 0.83 -4.77
CA LEU A 43 -1.85 1.41 -6.03
C LEU A 43 -1.36 2.84 -6.14
N GLU A 44 -0.73 3.16 -7.27
CA GLU A 44 -0.29 4.51 -7.58
C GLU A 44 -0.38 4.74 -9.09
N ILE A 45 -0.62 5.98 -9.52
CA ILE A 45 -0.67 6.37 -10.93
C ILE A 45 0.63 7.07 -11.36
N ASP A 46 1.28 7.76 -10.42
CA ASP A 46 2.51 8.53 -10.60
C ASP A 46 3.74 7.63 -10.74
N GLN A 47 4.35 7.64 -11.93
CA GLN A 47 5.48 6.78 -12.27
C GLN A 47 6.73 7.05 -11.41
N GLU A 48 6.99 8.29 -11.01
CA GLU A 48 8.17 8.61 -10.21
C GLU A 48 8.03 8.01 -8.81
N LYS A 49 6.84 8.14 -8.22
CA LYS A 49 6.53 7.56 -6.91
C LYS A 49 6.55 6.04 -6.94
N ILE A 50 6.02 5.43 -8.02
CA ILE A 50 6.09 3.98 -8.24
C ILE A 50 7.55 3.51 -8.25
N ALA A 51 8.43 4.19 -8.99
CA ALA A 51 9.83 3.82 -9.06
C ALA A 51 10.51 3.85 -7.68
N ILE A 52 10.22 4.88 -6.87
CA ILE A 52 10.71 4.97 -5.49
C ILE A 52 10.17 3.81 -4.64
N ALA A 53 8.86 3.56 -4.67
CA ALA A 53 8.23 2.50 -3.90
C ALA A 53 8.76 1.10 -4.28
N VAL A 54 8.95 0.83 -5.57
CA VAL A 54 9.54 -0.42 -6.06
C VAL A 54 11.01 -0.55 -5.62
N SER A 55 11.78 0.53 -5.63
CA SER A 55 13.16 0.52 -5.11
C SER A 55 13.25 0.20 -3.62
N ARG A 56 12.17 0.43 -2.86
CA ARG A 56 12.03 0.01 -1.45
C ARG A 56 11.62 -1.47 -1.30
N GLY A 57 11.43 -2.19 -2.41
CA GLY A 57 11.04 -3.60 -2.45
C GLY A 57 9.53 -3.83 -2.32
N LEU A 58 8.69 -2.82 -2.60
CA LEU A 58 7.24 -2.91 -2.48
C LEU A 58 6.59 -3.42 -3.77
N ASN A 59 5.48 -4.12 -3.63
CA ASN A 59 4.65 -4.55 -4.76
C ASN A 59 3.66 -3.44 -5.12
N ILE A 60 3.87 -2.79 -6.27
CA ILE A 60 3.05 -1.67 -6.71
C ILE A 60 2.35 -1.99 -8.03
N ILE A 61 1.06 -1.69 -8.09
CA ILE A 61 0.22 -1.82 -9.27
C ILE A 61 -0.04 -0.41 -9.81
N GLN A 62 0.40 -0.15 -11.04
CA GLN A 62 0.07 1.11 -11.69
C GLN A 62 -1.41 1.11 -12.09
N GLN A 63 -2.23 1.93 -11.43
CA GLN A 63 -3.65 2.01 -11.72
C GLN A 63 -4.23 3.38 -11.37
N ASP A 64 -5.12 3.86 -12.24
CA ASP A 64 -5.96 5.02 -11.97
C ASP A 64 -7.16 4.59 -11.10
N LEU A 65 -7.24 5.12 -9.88
CA LEU A 65 -8.35 4.87 -8.95
C LEU A 65 -9.69 5.40 -9.48
N ASN A 66 -9.68 6.37 -10.40
CA ASN A 66 -10.90 6.86 -11.05
C ASN A 66 -11.54 5.81 -11.97
N LEU A 67 -10.77 4.82 -12.42
CA LEU A 67 -11.28 3.65 -13.15
C LEU A 67 -11.84 2.57 -12.21
N GLY A 68 -11.78 2.81 -10.90
CA GLY A 68 -12.29 1.93 -9.85
C GLY A 68 -11.35 0.76 -9.53
N LEU A 69 -11.91 -0.22 -8.81
CA LEU A 69 -11.20 -1.38 -8.26
C LEU A 69 -11.72 -2.71 -8.82
N SER A 70 -12.42 -2.69 -9.96
CA SER A 70 -13.08 -3.87 -10.56
C SER A 70 -12.15 -5.06 -10.87
N ARG A 71 -10.84 -4.83 -10.91
CA ARG A 71 -9.81 -5.86 -11.09
C ARG A 71 -9.49 -6.65 -9.82
N PHE A 72 -9.89 -6.15 -8.66
CA PHE A 72 -9.73 -6.83 -7.39
C PHE A 72 -11.03 -7.55 -7.04
N ALA A 73 -10.93 -8.84 -6.73
CA ALA A 73 -12.07 -9.61 -6.27
C ALA A 73 -12.50 -9.15 -4.87
N ASP A 74 -13.78 -9.29 -4.56
CA ASP A 74 -14.30 -9.05 -3.22
C ASP A 74 -13.53 -9.89 -2.19
N GLN A 75 -13.28 -9.30 -1.01
CA GLN A 75 -12.58 -9.96 0.12
C GLN A 75 -11.16 -10.48 -0.22
N SER A 76 -10.51 -9.92 -1.24
CA SER A 76 -9.13 -10.27 -1.60
C SER A 76 -8.07 -9.68 -0.66
N PHE A 77 -8.44 -8.73 0.20
CA PHE A 77 -7.57 -8.07 1.19
C PHE A 77 -8.24 -7.96 2.56
#